data_AF-H2L2G6-F1
#
_entry.id   AF-H2L2G6-F1
#
_cell.length_a   1.000
_cell.length_b   1.000
_cell.length_c   1.000
_cell.angle_alpha   90.00
_cell.angle_beta   90.00
_cell.angle_gamma   90.00
#
_symmetry.space_group_name_H-M   'P 1'
#
loop_
_entity.id
_entity.type
_entity.pdbx_description
1 polymer ?
#
loop_
_entity_poly.entity_id
_entity_poly.type
_entity_poly.pdbx_seq_one_letter_code
_entity_poly.pdbx_strand_id
1 'polypeptide(L)'
;MNNHVQLNFEDIFGEADSQHSWDCVWRLNHTVFTAVRLFIYRLVSLLALPFTIIFAIFFGLLASINVFIIVPLGKLLSIPGTLLAKLWNWLIHAIFDPIASAVGLIFSNFNIRKYGINQETTAPCV
;
A
#
# COMPACT_ATOMS: atom_id res chain seq x y z
N MET A 1 -12.32 15.69 22.57
CA MET A 1 -12.89 15.66 21.21
C MET A 1 -12.44 16.93 20.50
N ASN A 2 -11.94 16.84 19.27
CA ASN A 2 -11.21 17.92 18.61
C ASN A 2 -12.15 19.09 18.22
N ASN A 3 -11.88 20.32 18.66
CA ASN A 3 -12.72 21.50 18.33
C ASN A 3 -12.70 21.84 16.83
N HIS A 4 -11.69 21.39 16.09
CA HIS A 4 -11.56 21.63 14.64
C HIS A 4 -12.55 20.81 13.78
N VAL A 5 -13.33 19.90 14.38
CA VAL A 5 -14.35 19.09 13.69
C VAL A 5 -15.75 19.42 14.24
N GLN A 6 -15.92 20.61 14.82
CA GLN A 6 -17.24 21.11 15.21
C GLN A 6 -17.76 22.00 14.08
N LEU A 7 -18.53 21.39 13.18
CA LEU A 7 -19.28 22.12 12.16
C LEU A 7 -20.48 22.78 12.84
N ASN A 8 -20.33 24.04 13.23
CA ASN A 8 -21.42 24.85 13.75
C ASN A 8 -22.23 25.45 12.58
N PHE A 9 -23.50 25.75 12.85
CA PHE A 9 -24.40 26.33 11.85
C PHE A 9 -23.85 27.66 11.31
N GLU A 10 -23.29 28.52 12.17
CA GLU A 10 -22.67 29.78 11.75
C GLU A 10 -21.45 29.60 10.84
N ASP A 11 -20.68 28.51 10.99
CA ASP A 11 -19.49 28.22 10.18
C ASP A 11 -19.85 27.76 8.74
N ILE A 12 -21.06 27.21 8.56
CA ILE A 12 -21.55 26.74 7.26
C ILE A 12 -22.27 27.85 6.50
N PHE A 13 -23.02 28.71 7.20
CA PHE A 13 -23.86 29.74 6.58
C PHE A 13 -23.26 31.15 6.60
N GLY A 14 -22.23 31.41 7.40
CA GLY A 14 -21.29 32.53 7.20
C GLY A 14 -21.82 33.96 7.38
N GLU A 15 -23.06 34.17 7.84
CA GLU A 15 -23.56 35.53 8.12
C GLU A 15 -23.06 36.04 9.48
N ALA A 16 -22.53 37.27 9.50
CA ALA A 16 -22.16 37.97 10.72
C ALA A 16 -23.42 38.49 11.45
N ASP A 17 -23.47 38.32 12.78
CA ASP A 17 -24.61 38.67 13.66
C ASP A 17 -25.20 40.08 13.46
N SER A 18 -24.45 41.01 12.87
CA SER A 18 -24.84 42.41 12.66
C SER A 18 -25.69 42.70 11.40
N GLN A 19 -25.92 41.70 10.52
CA GLN A 19 -26.64 41.87 9.24
C GLN A 19 -27.76 40.82 9.08
N HIS A 20 -28.45 40.44 10.15
CA HIS A 20 -29.58 39.52 10.04
C HIS A 20 -30.76 40.16 9.29
N SER A 21 -30.98 39.76 8.05
CA SER A 21 -32.26 39.95 7.38
C SER A 21 -33.30 39.03 8.02
N TRP A 22 -34.33 39.61 8.65
CA TRP A 22 -35.47 38.94 9.29
C TRP A 22 -35.11 37.82 10.29
N ASP A 23 -35.05 38.14 11.58
CA ASP A 23 -34.83 37.19 12.70
C ASP A 23 -35.67 35.90 12.65
N CYS A 24 -36.83 35.97 12.01
CA CYS A 24 -37.71 34.81 11.80
C CYS A 24 -37.09 33.76 10.88
N VAL A 25 -36.48 34.18 9.76
CA VAL A 25 -35.89 33.30 8.76
C VAL A 25 -34.65 32.60 9.34
N TRP A 26 -33.83 33.35 10.08
CA TRP A 26 -32.65 32.79 10.74
C TRP A 26 -33.00 31.70 11.77
N ARG A 27 -33.94 31.98 12.68
CA ARG A 27 -34.41 30.99 13.67
C ARG A 27 -35.02 29.75 13.02
N LEU A 28 -35.76 29.93 11.93
CA LEU A 28 -36.36 28.82 11.19
C LEU A 28 -35.26 27.94 10.56
N ASN A 29 -34.28 28.53 9.88
CA ASN A 29 -33.17 27.80 9.27
C ASN A 29 -32.35 27.03 10.32
N HIS A 30 -32.02 27.66 11.45
CA HIS A 30 -31.29 27.01 12.54
C HIS A 30 -32.04 25.79 13.10
N THR A 31 -33.36 25.91 13.25
CA THR A 31 -34.22 24.82 13.75
C THR A 31 -34.30 23.67 12.75
N VAL A 32 -34.52 23.98 11.46
CA VAL A 32 -34.58 22.97 10.39
C VAL A 32 -33.24 22.25 10.24
N PHE A 33 -32.13 22.99 10.23
CA PHE A 33 -30.79 22.39 10.15
C PHE A 33 -30.53 21.40 11.29
N THR A 34 -30.83 21.79 12.53
CA THR A 34 -30.64 20.93 13.70
C THR A 34 -31.52 19.68 13.64
N ALA A 35 -32.78 19.83 13.23
CA ALA A 35 -33.72 18.72 13.09
C ALA A 35 -33.28 17.73 12.00
N VAL A 36 -32.87 18.24 10.82
CA VAL A 36 -32.37 17.42 9.71
C VAL A 36 -31.09 16.69 10.09
N ARG A 37 -30.14 17.38 10.73
CA ARG A 37 -28.90 16.78 11.23
C ARG A 37 -29.19 15.59 12.15
N LEU A 38 -30.06 15.78 13.14
CA LEU A 38 -30.44 14.71 14.07
C LEU A 38 -31.17 13.55 13.36
N PHE A 39 -32.05 13.87 12.42
CA PHE A 39 -32.77 12.88 11.64
C PHE A 39 -31.82 12.00 10.81
N ILE A 40 -30.87 12.61 10.09
CA ILE A 40 -29.87 11.87 9.31
C ILE A 40 -28.98 11.01 10.22
N TYR A 41 -28.51 11.52 11.36
CA TYR A 41 -27.72 10.71 12.29
C TYR A 41 -28.49 9.49 12.79
N ARG A 42 -29.78 9.63 13.11
CA ARG A 42 -30.63 8.51 13.53
C ARG A 42 -30.85 7.52 12.40
N LEU A 43 -31.15 7.99 11.19
CA LEU A 43 -31.39 7.16 10.02
C LEU A 43 -30.14 6.34 9.65
N VAL A 44 -28.98 6.99 9.59
CA VAL A 44 -27.69 6.34 9.32
C VAL A 44 -27.35 5.33 10.41
N SER A 45 -27.54 5.67 11.69
CA SER A 45 -27.25 4.74 12.80
C SER A 45 -28.15 3.51 12.76
N LEU A 46 -29.43 3.69 12.46
CA LEU A 46 -30.40 2.59 12.35
C LEU A 46 -30.07 1.67 11.17
N LEU A 47 -29.63 2.23 10.05
CA LEU A 47 -29.25 1.46 8.87
C LEU A 47 -27.86 0.80 9.00
N ALA A 48 -26.94 1.41 9.74
CA ALA A 48 -25.59 0.90 9.95
C ALA A 48 -25.57 -0.43 10.73
N LEU A 49 -26.51 -0.63 11.67
CA LEU A 49 -26.57 -1.82 12.51
C LEU A 49 -26.89 -3.11 11.73
N PRO A 50 -27.96 -3.21 10.90
CA PRO A 50 -28.20 -4.39 10.09
C PRO A 50 -27.12 -4.56 9.02
N PHE A 51 -26.60 -3.47 8.47
CA PHE A 51 -25.56 -3.51 7.44
C PHE A 51 -24.26 -4.11 7.98
N THR A 52 -23.82 -3.69 9.17
CA THR A 52 -22.62 -4.25 9.81
C THR A 52 -22.75 -5.74 10.11
N ILE A 53 -23.94 -6.21 10.54
CA ILE A 53 -24.18 -7.64 10.77
C ILE A 53 -24.05 -8.44 9.47
N ILE A 54 -24.69 -7.99 8.39
CA ILE A 54 -24.64 -8.66 7.08
C ILE A 54 -23.20 -8.73 6.56
N PHE A 55 -22.47 -7.61 6.63
CA PHE A 55 -21.07 -7.55 6.20
C PHE A 55 -20.14 -8.39 7.07
N ALA A 56 -20.37 -8.44 8.38
CA ALA A 56 -19.59 -9.27 9.29
C ALA A 56 -19.75 -10.77 8.94
N ILE A 57 -20.98 -11.21 8.66
CA ILE A 57 -21.24 -12.59 8.22
C ILE A 57 -20.57 -12.87 6.87
N PHE A 58 -20.73 -11.97 5.90
CA PHE A 58 -20.13 -12.11 4.57
C PHE A 58 -18.60 -12.18 4.64
N PHE A 59 -17.99 -11.28 5.40
CA PHE A 59 -16.55 -11.24 5.61
C PHE A 59 -16.06 -12.48 6.36
N GLY A 60 -16.79 -12.96 7.37
CA GLY A 60 -16.48 -14.20 8.08
C GLY A 60 -16.48 -15.42 7.16
N LEU A 61 -17.46 -15.53 6.27
CA LEU A 61 -17.52 -16.61 5.28
C LEU A 61 -16.35 -16.53 4.29
N LEU A 62 -16.06 -15.36 3.74
CA LEU A 62 -14.92 -15.14 2.85
C LEU A 62 -13.59 -15.46 3.53
N ALA A 63 -13.41 -15.05 4.79
CA ALA A 63 -12.21 -15.34 5.56
C ALA A 63 -12.04 -16.85 5.79
N SER A 64 -13.14 -17.56 6.10
CA SER A 64 -13.14 -19.03 6.23
C SER A 64 -12.73 -19.70 4.92
N ILE A 65 -13.34 -19.34 3.79
CA ILE A 65 -12.97 -19.84 2.46
C ILE A 65 -11.49 -19.56 2.16
N ASN A 66 -11.01 -18.36 2.48
CA ASN A 66 -9.62 -18.00 2.24
C ASN A 66 -8.65 -18.90 3.02
N VAL A 67 -8.85 -19.07 4.32
CA VAL A 67 -7.97 -19.86 5.18
C VAL A 67 -8.03 -21.36 4.84
N PHE A 68 -9.23 -21.90 4.58
CA PHE A 68 -9.42 -23.33 4.39
C PHE A 68 -9.28 -23.80 2.94
N ILE A 69 -9.49 -22.94 1.94
CA ILE A 69 -9.48 -23.34 0.52
C ILE A 69 -8.36 -22.62 -0.23
N ILE A 70 -8.32 -21.29 -0.17
CA ILE A 70 -7.39 -20.50 -1.00
C ILE A 70 -5.94 -20.71 -0.55
N VAL A 71 -5.67 -20.64 0.76
CA VAL A 71 -4.33 -20.85 1.31
C VAL A 71 -3.78 -22.24 0.98
N PRO A 72 -4.48 -23.37 1.25
CA PRO A 72 -3.96 -24.69 0.90
C PRO A 72 -3.85 -24.89 -0.61
N LEU A 73 -4.77 -24.35 -1.41
CA LEU A 73 -4.66 -24.41 -2.88
C LEU A 73 -3.42 -23.63 -3.37
N GLY A 74 -3.17 -22.44 -2.82
CA GLY A 74 -1.97 -21.67 -3.10
C GLY A 74 -0.69 -22.41 -2.71
N LYS A 75 -0.69 -23.09 -1.55
CA LYS A 75 0.42 -23.97 -1.16
C LYS A 75 0.60 -25.14 -2.12
N LEU A 76 -0.49 -25.80 -2.52
CA LEU A 76 -0.46 -26.91 -3.48
C LEU A 76 0.12 -26.48 -4.83
N LEU A 77 -0.26 -25.30 -5.33
CA LEU A 77 0.27 -24.73 -6.59
C LEU A 77 1.72 -24.24 -6.46
N SER A 78 2.14 -23.80 -5.27
CA SER A 78 3.52 -23.36 -5.04
C SER A 78 4.54 -24.50 -5.11
N ILE A 79 4.15 -25.74 -4.80
CA ILE A 79 5.03 -26.91 -4.87
C ILE A 79 5.53 -27.16 -6.31
N PRO A 80 4.66 -27.38 -7.33
CA PRO A 80 5.12 -27.52 -8.71
C PRO A 80 5.76 -26.24 -9.23
N GLY A 81 5.30 -25.06 -8.81
CA GLY A 81 5.92 -23.78 -9.18
C GLY A 81 7.38 -23.68 -8.73
N THR A 82 7.68 -24.08 -7.49
CA THR A 82 9.06 -24.08 -6.97
C THR A 82 9.94 -25.14 -7.64
N LEU A 83 9.38 -26.29 -8.03
CA LEU A 83 10.09 -27.29 -8.81
C LEU A 83 10.44 -26.78 -10.20
N LEU A 84 9.48 -26.14 -10.89
CA LEU A 84 9.71 -25.55 -12.20
C LEU A 84 10.75 -24.42 -12.13
N ALA A 85 10.68 -23.57 -11.10
CA ALA A 85 11.66 -22.52 -10.86
C ALA A 85 13.07 -23.09 -10.60
N LYS A 86 13.18 -24.19 -9.86
CA LYS A 86 14.46 -24.88 -9.64
C LYS A 86 15.01 -25.48 -10.93
N LEU A 87 14.17 -26.14 -11.73
CA LEU A 87 14.56 -26.70 -13.02
C LEU A 87 15.04 -25.60 -13.97
N TRP A 88 14.33 -24.47 -14.00
CA TRP A 88 14.70 -23.31 -14.81
C TRP A 88 16.04 -22.71 -14.37
N ASN A 89 16.26 -22.53 -13.07
CA ASN A 89 17.54 -22.06 -12.55
C ASN A 89 18.68 -23.04 -12.89
N TRP A 90 18.45 -24.34 -12.74
CA TRP A 90 19.43 -25.35 -13.10
C TRP A 90 19.79 -25.29 -14.59
N LEU A 91 18.78 -25.16 -15.47
CA LEU A 91 18.99 -25.03 -16.91
C LEU A 91 19.80 -23.77 -17.26
N ILE A 92 19.47 -22.64 -16.63
CA ILE A 92 20.21 -21.39 -16.83
C ILE A 92 21.66 -21.57 -16.41
N HIS A 93 21.95 -22.09 -15.22
CA HIS A 93 23.34 -22.28 -14.79
C HIS A 93 24.09 -23.24 -15.71
N ALA A 94 23.47 -24.36 -16.11
CA ALA A 94 24.09 -25.33 -17.00
C ALA A 94 24.50 -24.76 -18.37
N ILE A 95 23.78 -23.75 -18.88
CA ILE A 95 24.01 -23.16 -20.20
C ILE A 95 24.78 -21.84 -20.12
N PHE A 96 24.36 -20.94 -19.24
CA PHE A 96 24.90 -19.59 -19.16
C PHE A 96 26.20 -19.51 -18.36
N ASP A 97 26.43 -20.34 -17.33
CA ASP A 97 27.73 -20.33 -16.63
C ASP A 97 28.90 -20.70 -17.56
N PRO A 98 28.85 -21.77 -18.39
CA PRO A 98 29.97 -22.07 -19.27
C PRO A 98 30.18 -20.99 -20.33
N ILE A 99 29.11 -20.36 -20.84
CA ILE A 99 29.20 -19.26 -21.79
C ILE A 99 29.83 -18.02 -21.14
N ALA A 100 29.34 -17.62 -19.96
CA ALA A 100 29.86 -16.48 -19.23
C ALA A 100 31.32 -16.69 -18.81
N SER A 101 31.68 -17.90 -18.39
CA SER A 101 33.05 -18.30 -18.08
C SER A 101 33.95 -18.23 -19.32
N ALA A 102 33.50 -18.77 -20.46
CA ALA A 102 34.25 -18.72 -21.72
C ALA A 102 34.49 -17.27 -22.19
N VAL A 103 33.47 -16.41 -22.11
CA VAL A 103 33.58 -14.99 -22.42
C VAL A 103 34.53 -14.28 -21.43
N GLY A 104 34.41 -14.57 -20.13
CA GLY A 104 35.30 -14.05 -19.10
C GLY A 104 36.77 -14.42 -19.35
N LEU A 105 37.06 -15.63 -19.82
CA LEU A 105 38.41 -16.06 -20.20
C LEU A 105 38.96 -15.33 -21.43
N ILE A 106 38.11 -15.01 -22.42
CA ILE A 106 38.52 -14.20 -23.58
C ILE A 106 38.93 -12.79 -23.13
N PHE A 107 38.14 -12.17 -22.25
CA PHE A 107 38.42 -10.83 -21.75
C PHE A 107 39.56 -10.78 -20.72
N SER A 108 39.77 -11.84 -19.92
CA SER A 108 40.88 -11.89 -18.95
C SER A 108 42.25 -11.98 -19.62
N ASN A 109 42.31 -12.47 -20.86
CA ASN A 109 43.52 -12.49 -21.67
C ASN A 109 43.98 -11.06 -22.05
N PHE A 110 43.05 -10.09 -22.13
CA PHE A 110 43.37 -8.67 -22.32
C PHE A 110 43.80 -8.01 -21.01
N ASN A 111 44.99 -8.38 -20.51
CA ASN A 111 45.66 -7.65 -19.44
C ASN A 111 46.36 -6.42 -20.01
N ILE A 112 45.69 -5.26 -19.97
CA ILE A 112 46.31 -3.97 -20.30
C ILE A 112 47.24 -3.61 -19.14
N ARG A 113 48.52 -3.97 -19.28
CA ARG A 113 49.57 -3.45 -18.38
C ARG A 113 49.65 -1.95 -18.62
N LYS A 114 49.16 -1.15 -17.67
CA LYS A 114 49.44 0.28 -17.63
C LYS A 114 50.94 0.44 -17.39
N TYR A 115 51.70 0.66 -18.46
CA TYR A 115 53.06 1.21 -18.35
C TYR A 115 52.93 2.71 -18.06
N GLY A 116 52.59 3.01 -16.81
CA GLY A 116 52.68 4.33 -16.23
C GLY A 116 54.06 4.48 -15.63
N ILE A 117 54.99 4.94 -16.48
CA ILE A 117 56.11 5.84 -16.18
C ILE A 117 56.14 6.24 -14.69
N ASN A 118 56.98 5.57 -13.91
CA ASN A 118 57.70 6.04 -12.73
C ASN A 118 58.47 4.84 -12.19
N GLN A 119 59.69 4.66 -12.73
CA GLN A 119 60.75 3.99 -12.00
C GLN A 119 60.98 4.79 -10.72
N GLU A 120 60.85 4.20 -9.53
CA GLU A 120 61.74 4.53 -8.41
C GLU A 120 61.66 3.48 -7.30
N THR A 121 62.74 2.70 -7.26
CA THR A 121 63.47 2.09 -6.15
C THR A 121 62.82 2.17 -4.76
N THR A 122 62.33 1.04 -4.26
CA THR A 122 62.37 0.77 -2.81
C THR A 122 63.27 -0.45 -2.58
N ALA A 123 64.52 -0.17 -2.23
CA ALA A 123 65.41 -1.14 -1.63
C ALA A 123 64.80 -1.65 -0.30
N PRO A 124 64.93 -2.94 0.03
CA PRO A 124 64.53 -3.42 1.35
C PRO A 124 65.48 -2.87 2.40
N CYS A 125 64.97 -2.05 3.31
CA CYS A 125 65.65 -1.75 4.56
C CYS A 125 65.41 -2.89 5.54
N VAL A 126 66.52 -3.60 5.82
CA VAL A 126 66.86 -4.47 6.97
C VAL A 126 65.95 -5.64 7.30
#